data_AF-M3C0J2-F1
#
_entry.id   AF-M3C0J2-F1
#
_cell.length_a   1.000
_cell.length_b   1.000
_cell.length_c   1.000
_cell.angle_alpha   90.00
_cell.angle_beta   90.00
_cell.angle_gamma   90.00
#
_symmetry.space_group_name_H-M   'P 1'
#
loop_
_entity.id
_entity.type
_entity.pdbx_description
1 polymer ?
#
loop_
_entity_poly.entity_id
_entity_poly.type
_entity_poly.pdbx_seq_one_letter_code
_entity_poly.pdbx_strand_id
1 'polypeptide(L)'
;MARRITGSDRVIMARFTAQWPDARCVLAYARHGSMAVVATVPVPGTSPAAASLWELAARHLPPSTANETDAYGRWLLGAGWSMSVMPPVDGLVAHGEPWTLEVARSAVLKEPAYGSDGVHVGRLTFESPRMMERAEALLLG
;
A
#
# COMPACT_ATOMS: atom_id res chain seq x y z
N MET A 1 -7.22 -17.71 -9.70
CA MET A 1 -7.70 -17.14 -8.42
C MET A 1 -6.69 -16.10 -7.95
N ALA A 2 -7.12 -14.94 -7.47
CA ALA A 2 -6.23 -13.98 -6.85
C ALA A 2 -5.65 -14.56 -5.56
N ARG A 3 -4.33 -14.43 -5.35
CA ARG A 3 -3.69 -14.85 -4.09
C ARG A 3 -4.18 -13.95 -2.97
N ARG A 4 -4.59 -14.54 -1.85
CA ARG A 4 -5.00 -13.81 -0.64
C ARG A 4 -3.99 -14.01 0.48
N ILE A 5 -3.73 -12.95 1.23
CA ILE A 5 -2.94 -12.97 2.47
C ILE A 5 -3.83 -12.36 3.55
N THR A 6 -3.85 -12.96 4.73
CA THR A 6 -4.57 -12.43 5.89
C THR A 6 -3.59 -12.08 6.99
N GLY A 7 -3.99 -11.15 7.85
CA GLY A 7 -3.20 -10.77 9.01
C GLY A 7 -3.99 -9.88 9.96
N SER A 8 -3.37 -9.56 11.07
CA SER A 8 -3.87 -8.60 12.07
C SER A 8 -2.76 -7.66 12.55
N ASP A 9 -1.61 -7.68 11.86
CA ASP A 9 -0.49 -6.80 12.15
C ASP A 9 -0.91 -5.33 12.05
N ARG A 10 -0.17 -4.45 12.74
CA ARG A 10 -0.38 -3.00 12.70
C ARG A 10 -0.41 -2.51 11.24
N VAL A 11 -1.46 -1.78 10.88
CA VAL A 11 -1.60 -1.14 9.56
C VAL A 11 -1.61 0.37 9.73
N ILE A 12 -0.78 1.07 8.96
CA ILE A 12 -0.76 2.54 8.87
C ILE A 12 -1.39 2.93 7.55
N MET A 13 -2.34 3.85 7.59
CA MET A 13 -3.09 4.31 6.43
C MET A 13 -3.05 5.83 6.33
N ALA A 14 -3.01 6.34 5.10
CA ALA A 14 -3.13 7.76 4.86
C ALA A 14 -3.62 8.06 3.45
N ARG A 15 -4.11 9.29 3.27
CA ARG A 15 -4.37 9.87 1.95
C ARG A 15 -3.05 9.94 1.18
N PHE A 16 -3.05 9.36 -0.01
CA PHE A 16 -1.89 9.31 -0.88
C PHE A 16 -2.20 9.90 -2.26
N THR A 17 -1.26 10.70 -2.78
CA THR A 17 -1.36 11.30 -4.11
C THR A 17 -0.84 10.35 -5.16
N ALA A 18 -1.74 9.57 -5.76
CA ALA A 18 -1.39 8.65 -6.84
C ALA A 18 -1.08 9.39 -8.15
N GLN A 19 -1.81 10.46 -8.47
CA GLN A 19 -1.52 11.29 -9.62
C GLN A 19 -2.00 12.72 -9.35
N TRP A 20 -1.10 13.67 -9.52
CA TRP A 20 -1.45 15.08 -9.44
C TRP A 20 -2.23 15.53 -10.69
N PRO A 21 -3.23 16.42 -10.58
CA PRO A 21 -3.72 17.04 -9.34
C PRO A 21 -4.74 16.21 -8.57
N ASP A 22 -5.47 15.28 -9.20
CA ASP A 22 -6.76 14.85 -8.64
C ASP A 22 -6.87 13.37 -8.23
N ALA A 23 -5.92 12.50 -8.63
CA ALA A 23 -6.02 11.09 -8.25
C ALA A 23 -5.46 10.87 -6.85
N ARG A 24 -6.35 10.58 -5.90
CA ARG A 24 -6.03 10.20 -4.53
C ARG A 24 -6.50 8.77 -4.25
N CYS A 25 -5.78 8.08 -3.38
CA CYS A 25 -6.18 6.81 -2.81
C CYS A 25 -5.78 6.74 -1.33
N VAL A 26 -6.31 5.75 -0.63
CA VAL A 26 -5.83 5.41 0.72
C VAL A 26 -4.70 4.42 0.56
N LEU A 27 -3.48 4.81 0.90
CA LEU A 27 -2.33 3.91 0.95
C LEU A 27 -2.26 3.27 2.34
N ALA A 28 -2.16 1.95 2.38
CA ALA A 28 -1.97 1.16 3.58
C ALA A 28 -0.57 0.53 3.58
N TYR A 29 0.08 0.55 4.74
CA TYR A 29 1.35 -0.10 5.00
C TYR A 29 1.24 -1.03 6.21
N ALA A 30 1.71 -2.26 6.06
CA ALA A 30 1.86 -3.21 7.16
C ALA A 30 3.12 -4.06 6.98
N ARG A 31 3.51 -4.74 8.05
CA ARG A 31 4.52 -5.81 8.00
C ARG A 31 3.82 -7.16 8.04
N HIS A 32 4.34 -8.14 7.30
CA HIS A 32 3.82 -9.51 7.28
C HIS A 32 4.98 -10.50 7.12
N GLY A 33 5.42 -11.08 8.23
CA GLY A 33 6.65 -11.87 8.27
C GLY A 33 7.87 -11.03 7.86
N SER A 34 8.68 -11.53 6.93
CA SER A 34 9.82 -10.76 6.40
C SER A 34 9.45 -9.79 5.28
N MET A 35 8.23 -9.88 4.75
CA MET A 35 7.72 -9.04 3.67
C MET A 35 6.96 -7.83 4.23
N ALA A 36 6.93 -6.75 3.47
CA ALA A 36 6.00 -5.66 3.70
C ALA A 36 4.71 -5.85 2.90
N VAL A 37 3.64 -5.19 3.32
CA VAL A 37 2.40 -5.03 2.57
C VAL A 37 2.24 -3.55 2.26
N VAL A 38 2.06 -3.23 0.98
CA VAL A 38 1.77 -1.87 0.50
C VAL A 38 0.55 -1.96 -0.41
N ALA A 39 -0.57 -1.43 0.03
CA ALA A 39 -1.86 -1.70 -0.60
C ALA A 39 -2.72 -0.45 -0.70
N THR A 40 -3.70 -0.48 -1.60
CA THR A 40 -4.81 0.47 -1.56
C THR A 40 -5.95 -0.07 -0.72
N VAL A 41 -6.62 0.79 0.03
CA VAL A 41 -7.93 0.46 0.62
C VAL A 41 -9.02 0.89 -0.37
N PRO A 42 -9.95 0.00 -0.76
CA PRO A 42 -11.01 0.36 -1.69
C PRO A 42 -11.96 1.37 -1.05
N VAL A 43 -12.17 2.51 -1.73
CA VAL A 43 -13.12 3.55 -1.32
C VAL A 43 -14.15 3.74 -2.44
N PRO A 44 -15.47 3.61 -2.17
CA PRO A 44 -16.50 3.85 -3.17
C PRO A 44 -16.36 5.22 -3.86
N GLY A 45 -16.57 5.26 -5.18
CA GLY A 45 -16.51 6.50 -5.96
C GLY A 45 -15.09 6.98 -6.35
N THR A 46 -14.03 6.28 -5.93
CA THR A 46 -12.65 6.60 -6.37
C THR A 46 -12.29 5.93 -7.69
N SER A 47 -11.48 6.63 -8.51
CA SER A 47 -11.07 6.12 -9.83
C SER A 47 -10.21 4.86 -9.72
N PRO A 48 -10.48 3.81 -10.54
CA PRO A 48 -9.62 2.63 -10.63
C PRO A 48 -8.18 2.95 -11.05
N ALA A 49 -7.93 4.09 -11.71
CA ALA A 49 -6.58 4.52 -12.06
C ALA A 49 -5.72 4.82 -10.80
N ALA A 50 -6.35 5.12 -9.66
CA ALA A 50 -5.69 5.22 -8.36
C ALA A 50 -5.39 3.84 -7.73
N ALA A 51 -5.91 2.74 -8.30
CA ALA A 51 -5.90 1.42 -7.69
C ALA A 51 -4.66 0.57 -8.01
N SER A 52 -3.94 0.85 -9.12
CA SER A 52 -2.74 0.08 -9.49
C SER A 52 -1.47 0.76 -8.98
N LEU A 53 -1.07 0.43 -7.74
CA LEU A 53 0.18 0.91 -7.15
C LEU A 53 1.42 0.45 -7.95
N TRP A 54 1.32 -0.69 -8.64
CA TRP A 54 2.42 -1.20 -9.45
C TRP A 54 2.68 -0.32 -10.68
N GLU A 55 1.63 0.05 -11.41
CA GLU A 55 1.73 0.98 -12.54
C GLU A 55 2.14 2.37 -12.08
N LEU A 56 1.69 2.78 -10.89
CA LEU A 56 2.12 4.03 -10.29
C LEU A 56 3.62 4.06 -10.06
N ALA A 57 4.20 2.98 -9.51
CA ALA A 57 5.64 2.87 -9.32
C ALA A 57 6.39 2.93 -10.65
N ALA A 58 5.88 2.23 -11.68
CA ALA A 58 6.46 2.25 -13.02
C ALA A 58 6.53 3.66 -13.62
N ARG A 59 5.50 4.50 -13.42
CA ARG A 59 5.48 5.90 -13.90
C ARG A 59 6.48 6.82 -13.20
N HIS A 60 6.93 6.46 -12.00
CA HIS A 60 7.88 7.27 -11.22
C HIS A 60 9.35 6.89 -11.45
N LEU A 61 9.61 5.86 -12.25
CA LEU A 61 10.95 5.34 -12.46
C LEU A 61 11.35 5.49 -13.94
N PRO A 62 12.66 5.58 -14.23
CA PRO A 62 13.14 5.64 -15.61
C PRO A 62 12.71 4.39 -16.42
N PRO A 63 12.35 4.56 -17.70
CA PRO A 63 11.84 3.47 -18.55
C PRO A 63 12.88 2.37 -18.90
N SER A 64 14.14 2.53 -18.51
CA SER A 64 15.24 1.59 -18.78
C SER A 64 15.84 0.98 -17.50
N THR A 65 15.01 0.85 -16.45
CA THR A 65 15.48 0.28 -15.18
C THR A 65 15.82 -1.21 -15.35
N ALA A 66 17.08 -1.58 -15.09
CA ALA A 66 17.61 -2.92 -15.36
C ALA A 66 16.85 -4.06 -14.67
N ASN A 67 16.22 -3.80 -13.52
CA ASN A 67 15.29 -4.72 -12.88
C ASN A 67 14.06 -3.95 -12.39
N GLU A 68 13.04 -3.89 -13.24
CA GLU A 68 11.78 -3.21 -12.95
C GLU A 68 11.10 -3.75 -11.69
N THR A 69 11.09 -5.07 -11.48
CA THR A 69 10.38 -5.66 -10.33
C THR A 69 11.00 -5.24 -9.00
N ASP A 70 12.33 -5.30 -8.91
CA ASP A 70 13.07 -4.83 -7.73
C ASP A 70 12.87 -3.33 -7.51
N ALA A 71 13.02 -2.52 -8.57
CA ALA A 71 12.91 -1.08 -8.47
C ALA A 71 11.50 -0.63 -8.10
N TYR A 72 10.46 -1.22 -8.69
CA TYR A 72 9.06 -0.89 -8.42
C TYR A 72 8.69 -1.31 -7.00
N GLY A 73 9.14 -2.51 -6.60
CA GLY A 73 8.98 -3.00 -5.23
C GLY A 73 9.66 -2.09 -4.21
N ARG A 74 10.88 -1.65 -4.46
CA ARG A 74 11.64 -0.77 -3.57
C ARG A 74 11.03 0.63 -3.49
N TRP A 75 10.52 1.16 -4.60
CA TRP A 75 9.79 2.44 -4.61
C TRP A 75 8.53 2.36 -3.75
N LEU A 76 7.72 1.32 -3.94
CA LEU A 76 6.49 1.11 -3.15
C LEU A 76 6.79 0.87 -1.68
N LEU A 77 7.82 0.08 -1.39
CA LEU A 77 8.26 -0.15 -0.02
C LEU A 77 8.70 1.16 0.65
N GLY A 78 9.45 2.01 -0.05
CA GLY A 78 9.84 3.32 0.45
C GLY A 78 8.63 4.22 0.75
N ALA A 79 7.67 4.28 -0.19
CA ALA A 79 6.42 5.01 0.00
C ALA A 79 5.67 4.54 1.26
N GLY A 80 5.45 3.23 1.39
CA GLY A 80 4.75 2.65 2.55
C GLY A 80 5.52 2.84 3.87
N TRP A 81 6.80 2.47 3.89
CA TRP A 81 7.64 2.53 5.08
C TRP A 81 7.81 3.96 5.60
N SER A 82 7.86 4.96 4.72
CA SER A 82 7.95 6.37 5.14
C SER A 82 6.81 6.78 6.08
N MET A 83 5.60 6.24 5.90
CA MET A 83 4.46 6.49 6.79
C MET A 83 4.67 5.92 8.20
N SER A 84 5.55 4.92 8.35
CA SER A 84 5.90 4.35 9.66
C SER A 84 6.91 5.18 10.44
N VAL A 85 7.79 5.89 9.73
CA VAL A 85 8.82 6.75 10.32
C VAL A 85 8.30 8.16 10.54
N MET A 86 7.51 8.66 9.59
CA MET A 86 6.85 9.96 9.64
C MET A 86 5.35 9.78 9.47
N PRO A 87 4.62 9.46 10.56
CA PRO A 87 3.17 9.30 10.52
C PRO A 87 2.49 10.54 9.96
N PRO A 88 1.62 10.41 8.94
CA PRO A 88 0.86 11.53 8.42
C PRO A 88 -0.04 12.13 9.51
N VAL A 89 -0.19 13.46 9.52
CA VAL A 89 -0.96 14.21 10.55
C VAL A 89 -2.41 13.70 10.63
N ASP A 90 -3.04 13.52 9.47
CA ASP A 90 -4.41 12.99 9.35
C ASP A 90 -4.40 11.49 9.02
N GLY A 91 -3.31 10.78 9.36
CA GLY A 91 -3.18 9.35 9.16
C GLY A 91 -4.06 8.55 10.12
N LEU A 92 -4.35 7.31 9.73
CA LEU A 92 -5.08 6.34 10.52
C LEU A 92 -4.17 5.16 10.85
N VAL A 93 -4.20 4.70 12.10
CA VAL A 93 -3.48 3.49 12.52
C VAL A 93 -4.47 2.47 13.06
N ALA A 94 -4.41 1.26 12.51
CA ALA A 94 -5.11 0.07 12.96
C ALA A 94 -4.13 -0.79 13.79
N HIS A 95 -4.56 -1.23 14.97
CA HIS A 95 -3.84 -2.10 15.89
C HIS A 95 -4.61 -3.39 16.15
N GLY A 96 -4.21 -4.48 15.48
CA GLY A 96 -4.80 -5.81 15.73
C GLY A 96 -6.06 -6.10 14.91
N GLU A 97 -6.57 -5.15 14.11
CA GLU A 97 -7.75 -5.39 13.29
C GLU A 97 -7.46 -6.42 12.18
N PRO A 98 -8.29 -7.47 12.05
CA PRO A 98 -8.16 -8.42 10.96
C PRO A 98 -8.31 -7.75 9.59
N TRP A 99 -7.37 -8.06 8.71
CA TRP A 99 -7.33 -7.58 7.34
C TRP A 99 -7.06 -8.72 6.35
N THR A 100 -7.53 -8.53 5.12
CA THR A 100 -7.23 -9.37 3.97
C THR A 100 -6.61 -8.53 2.88
N LEU A 101 -5.52 -9.00 2.31
CA LEU A 101 -4.89 -8.46 1.11
C LEU A 101 -5.21 -9.37 -0.08
N GLU A 102 -5.88 -8.81 -1.09
CA GLU A 102 -5.92 -9.38 -2.42
C GLU A 102 -4.65 -8.97 -3.18
N VAL A 103 -3.71 -9.91 -3.32
CA VAL A 103 -2.39 -9.65 -3.90
C VAL A 103 -2.51 -9.50 -5.41
N ALA A 104 -2.13 -8.33 -5.90
CA ALA A 104 -1.98 -8.05 -7.33
C ALA A 104 -0.57 -8.39 -7.83
N ARG A 105 0.46 -8.02 -7.06
CA ARG A 105 1.88 -8.24 -7.37
C ARG A 105 2.70 -8.50 -6.11
N SER A 106 3.88 -9.06 -6.30
CA SER A 106 4.87 -9.18 -5.23
C SER A 106 6.26 -9.01 -5.82
N ALA A 107 7.14 -8.36 -5.07
CA ALA A 107 8.56 -8.24 -5.38
C ALA A 107 9.37 -8.79 -4.21
N VAL A 108 10.26 -9.73 -4.49
CA VAL A 108 11.39 -10.04 -3.60
C VAL A 108 12.53 -9.15 -4.06
N LEU A 109 13.10 -8.38 -3.14
CA LEU A 109 14.20 -7.50 -3.45
C LEU A 109 15.50 -8.30 -3.56
N LYS A 110 16.41 -7.83 -4.40
CA LYS A 110 17.76 -8.38 -4.51
C LYS A 110 18.52 -8.23 -3.18
N GLU A 111 18.28 -7.12 -2.50
CA GLU A 111 18.83 -6.82 -1.18
C GLU A 111 17.71 -6.28 -0.28
N PRO A 112 17.63 -6.74 0.99
CA PRO A 112 16.66 -6.22 1.93
C PRO A 112 16.73 -4.70 2.05
N ALA A 113 15.57 -4.06 2.12
CA ALA A 113 15.46 -2.62 2.31
C ALA A 113 14.42 -2.33 3.38
N TYR A 114 14.64 -1.30 4.20
CA TYR A 114 13.67 -0.87 5.22
C TYR A 114 13.19 -2.03 6.14
N GLY A 115 14.10 -2.95 6.47
CA GLY A 115 13.81 -4.13 7.29
C GLY A 115 12.93 -5.19 6.62
N SER A 116 12.74 -5.14 5.30
CA SER A 116 11.92 -6.08 4.53
C SER A 116 12.70 -6.73 3.40
N ASP A 117 12.45 -8.02 3.17
CA ASP A 117 13.03 -8.77 2.03
C ASP A 117 12.30 -8.44 0.72
N GLY A 118 11.12 -7.83 0.80
CA GLY A 118 10.22 -7.65 -0.32
C GLY A 118 8.92 -6.97 0.05
N VAL A 119 8.04 -6.82 -0.93
CA VAL A 119 6.73 -6.21 -0.77
C VAL A 119 5.63 -7.01 -1.49
N HIS A 120 4.50 -7.18 -0.81
CA HIS A 120 3.23 -7.58 -1.40
C HIS A 120 2.41 -6.34 -1.71
N VAL A 121 1.86 -6.28 -2.92
CA VAL A 121 1.14 -5.12 -3.43
C VAL A 121 -0.24 -5.54 -3.88
N GLY A 122 -1.27 -4.79 -3.49
CA GLY A 122 -2.64 -5.17 -3.81
C GLY A 122 -3.70 -4.28 -3.19
N ARG A 123 -4.86 -4.88 -2.92
CA ARG A 123 -6.00 -4.23 -2.27
C ARG A 123 -6.20 -4.82 -0.88
N LEU A 124 -6.19 -3.96 0.13
CA LEU A 124 -6.38 -4.35 1.53
C LEU A 124 -7.80 -3.98 1.97
N THR A 125 -8.49 -4.94 2.57
CA THR A 125 -9.78 -4.75 3.21
C THR A 125 -9.71 -5.16 4.67
N PHE A 126 -10.49 -4.50 5.51
CA PHE A 126 -10.69 -4.89 6.91
C PHE A 126 -12.02 -5.63 7.05
N GLU A 127 -12.09 -6.57 7.99
CA GLU A 127 -13.36 -7.22 8.34
C GLU A 127 -14.30 -6.25 9.08
N SER A 128 -13.75 -5.26 9.78
CA SER A 128 -14.51 -4.26 10.53
C SER A 128 -15.10 -3.20 9.60
N PRO A 129 -16.44 -3.07 9.49
CA PRO A 129 -17.07 -2.03 8.69
C PRO A 129 -16.68 -0.62 9.17
N ARG A 130 -16.60 -0.43 10.49
CA ARG A 130 -16.16 0.83 11.10
C ARG A 130 -14.73 1.21 10.69
N MET A 131 -13.84 0.24 10.51
CA MET A 131 -12.49 0.53 10.02
C MET A 131 -12.51 0.96 8.55
N MET A 132 -13.35 0.33 7.73
CA MET A 132 -13.54 0.74 6.34
C MET A 132 -14.07 2.18 6.26
N GLU A 133 -15.11 2.53 7.01
CA GLU A 133 -15.64 3.91 7.07
C GLU A 133 -14.56 4.94 7.46
N ARG A 134 -13.70 4.62 8.44
CA ARG A 134 -12.60 5.50 8.84
C ARG A 134 -11.53 5.64 7.76
N ALA A 135 -11.23 4.56 7.04
CA ALA A 135 -10.30 4.61 5.91
C ALA A 135 -10.87 5.47 4.77
N GLU A 136 -12.16 5.34 4.47
CA GLU A 136 -12.85 6.17 3.46
C GLU A 136 -12.80 7.66 3.80
N ALA A 137 -12.99 8.00 5.08
CA ALA A 137 -12.94 9.39 5.55
C ALA A 137 -11.60 10.09 5.30
N LEU A 138 -10.50 9.34 5.12
CA LEU A 138 -9.18 9.91 4.77
C LEU A 138 -9.17 10.64 3.43
N LEU A 139 -10.12 10.38 2.54
CA LEU A 139 -10.22 11.04 1.24
C LEU A 139 -11.18 12.24 1.24
N LEU A 140 -11.91 12.48 2.33
CA LEU A 140 -12.92 13.53 2.44
C LEU A 140 -12.41 14.81 3.12
N GLY A 141 -11.25 14.75 3.80
CA GLY A 141 -10.47 15.92 4.22
C GLY A 141 -9.35 16.20 3.23
#